data_AF-A0A089MXW9-F1
#
_entry.id   AF-A0A089MXW9-F1
#
_cell.length_a   1.000
_cell.length_b   1.000
_cell.length_c   1.000
_cell.angle_alpha   90.00
_cell.angle_beta   90.00
_cell.angle_gamma   90.00
#
_symmetry.space_group_name_H-M   'P 1'
#
loop_
_entity.id
_entity.type
_entity.pdbx_description
1 polymer ?
#
loop_
_entity_poly.entity_id
_entity_poly.type
_entity_poly.pdbx_seq_one_letter_code
_entity_poly.pdbx_strand_id
1 'polypeptide(L)'
;MFGLGHRAAGISIEQTGIRYISFKNNNKQVHKKKFISLLPGMIVENQIADREALLDRLKQWVKNKGLRGSVVDLSIPPSQMIVRKMMIPSIGEKQIDQLVKLEVETGLHLPFENPVYDYVITDQDEGQSQLIIFAAPRKVVQDYVDVLEAAGLRIRSVEVTATALARSIVAGYGHEFSETMLIHLEQSLLDIYMFRSGNPVFMRTISLVDLTHEQPLNLQKELPFLAESEVAAASQEYLSTEQVVEITAEISRMLSFYQYSLHDGSTRITEMLITGSPEMRVQLQQELQLALPEMAIAPIAVDQFSQGAKPDSSLNDYRIAAGAALRDNKIRSINLLPREDRETIVFPYFAISLAAIWILGVAGTGILYASAQGQYTERSEQIQAYQDQNAMLQAELAGLNNSNPSSGSLDRAAVIEAMSANRADAAAVLDELQAGLPYGGVIRDINYSYHGEIALSLNFTAMEHSTIYLTALRQMSFSKGASIQKLTEGTQNTGNSIAKYTAVYRVDMAPVAELNADAQAPAEGGTDSNGTNQ
;
A
#
# COMPACT_ATOMS: atom_id res chain seq x y z
N MET A 1 20.18 -24.39 -17.64
CA MET A 1 19.25 -23.30 -17.27
C MET A 1 17.89 -23.59 -17.87
N PHE A 2 16.92 -24.02 -17.07
CA PHE A 2 15.55 -24.27 -17.52
C PHE A 2 14.83 -22.93 -17.68
N GLY A 3 14.66 -22.48 -18.92
CA GLY A 3 13.88 -21.28 -19.23
C GLY A 3 12.41 -21.50 -18.88
N LEU A 4 11.99 -21.04 -17.69
CA LEU A 4 10.58 -20.83 -17.35
C LEU A 4 10.05 -19.63 -18.15
N GLY A 5 9.92 -19.81 -19.46
CA GLY A 5 9.04 -18.95 -20.24
C GLY A 5 7.60 -19.25 -19.83
N HIS A 6 6.91 -18.27 -19.25
CA HIS A 6 5.48 -18.41 -18.97
C HIS A 6 4.74 -18.67 -20.28
N ARG A 7 4.11 -19.84 -20.39
CA ARG A 7 3.26 -20.18 -21.54
C ARG A 7 2.08 -19.23 -21.56
N ALA A 8 1.87 -18.57 -22.70
CA ALA A 8 0.70 -17.73 -22.91
C ALA A 8 -0.55 -18.63 -22.95
N ALA A 9 -1.54 -18.33 -22.11
CA ALA A 9 -2.75 -19.13 -21.96
C ALA A 9 -3.94 -18.22 -21.72
N GLY A 10 -5.10 -18.61 -22.26
CA GLY A 10 -6.30 -17.79 -22.22
C GLY A 10 -7.52 -18.66 -21.99
N ILE A 11 -8.53 -18.04 -21.38
CA ILE A 11 -9.83 -18.62 -21.10
C ILE A 11 -10.93 -17.71 -21.65
N SER A 12 -11.95 -18.31 -22.25
CA SER A 12 -13.23 -17.68 -22.53
C SER A 12 -14.34 -18.43 -21.80
N ILE A 13 -15.32 -17.67 -21.33
CA ILE A 13 -16.52 -18.20 -20.67
C ILE A 13 -17.72 -17.82 -21.53
N GLU A 14 -18.46 -18.84 -21.98
CA GLU A 14 -19.70 -18.72 -22.73
C GLU A 14 -20.80 -19.46 -21.96
N GLN A 15 -22.07 -19.24 -22.31
CA GLN A 15 -23.20 -19.92 -21.65
C GLN A 15 -23.11 -21.45 -21.77
N THR A 16 -22.58 -21.93 -22.89
CA THR A 16 -22.49 -23.36 -23.21
C THR A 16 -21.32 -24.07 -22.53
N GLY A 17 -20.29 -23.32 -22.13
CA GLY A 17 -19.03 -23.91 -21.76
C GLY A 17 -17.89 -22.93 -21.55
N ILE A 18 -16.81 -23.46 -20.96
CA ILE A 18 -15.55 -22.74 -20.74
C ILE A 18 -14.48 -23.38 -21.62
N ARG A 19 -13.74 -22.53 -22.33
CA ARG A 19 -12.67 -22.93 -23.24
C ARG A 19 -11.34 -22.41 -22.74
N TYR A 20 -10.36 -23.30 -22.67
CA TYR A 20 -8.97 -22.98 -22.34
C TYR A 20 -8.07 -23.33 -23.52
N ILE A 21 -7.15 -22.43 -23.85
CA ILE A 21 -6.09 -22.68 -24.82
C ILE A 21 -4.76 -22.12 -24.32
N SER A 22 -3.66 -22.78 -24.70
CA SER A 22 -2.31 -22.31 -24.41
C SER A 22 -1.38 -22.49 -25.60
N PHE A 23 -0.37 -21.63 -25.70
CA PHE A 23 0.59 -21.59 -26.78
C PHE A 23 2.01 -21.95 -26.32
N LYS A 24 2.83 -22.45 -27.25
CA LYS A 24 4.28 -22.60 -27.05
C LYS A 24 4.98 -21.25 -27.28
N ASN A 25 6.00 -20.94 -26.48
CA ASN A 25 6.69 -19.64 -26.47
C ASN A 25 7.28 -19.19 -27.82
N ASN A 26 7.79 -20.11 -28.64
CA ASN A 26 8.60 -19.69 -29.79
C ASN A 26 7.80 -19.40 -31.07
N ASN A 27 6.66 -20.06 -31.29
CA ASN A 27 6.02 -20.07 -32.62
C ASN A 27 4.50 -19.85 -32.58
N LYS A 28 3.91 -19.37 -31.47
CA LYS A 28 2.45 -19.26 -31.29
C LYS A 28 1.70 -20.54 -31.71
N GLN A 29 2.35 -21.69 -31.58
CA GLN A 29 1.74 -22.99 -31.85
C GLN A 29 0.91 -23.43 -30.66
N VAL A 30 -0.28 -23.95 -30.94
CA VAL A 30 -1.17 -24.48 -29.90
C VAL A 30 -0.47 -25.62 -29.16
N HIS A 31 -0.45 -25.52 -27.83
CA HIS A 31 0.14 -26.52 -26.93
C HIS A 31 -0.92 -27.38 -26.27
N LYS A 32 -1.97 -26.77 -25.71
CA LYS A 32 -3.12 -27.47 -25.12
C LYS A 32 -4.40 -26.71 -25.44
N LYS A 33 -5.46 -27.46 -25.76
CA LYS A 33 -6.85 -26.98 -25.79
C LYS A 33 -7.72 -27.86 -24.89
N LYS A 34 -8.60 -27.27 -24.10
CA LYS A 34 -9.50 -27.95 -23.17
C LYS A 34 -10.86 -27.26 -23.17
N PHE A 35 -11.92 -28.05 -23.18
CA PHE A 35 -13.29 -27.58 -23.08
C PHE A 35 -13.96 -28.23 -21.86
N ILE A 36 -14.87 -27.50 -21.23
CA ILE A 36 -15.87 -28.04 -20.33
C ILE A 36 -17.22 -27.44 -20.69
N SER A 37 -18.19 -28.30 -21.01
CA SER A 37 -19.58 -27.88 -21.15
C SER A 37 -20.14 -27.51 -19.77
N LEU A 38 -20.94 -26.46 -19.71
CA LEU A 38 -21.70 -26.06 -18.53
C LEU A 38 -23.12 -26.62 -18.60
N LEU A 39 -23.74 -26.79 -17.44
CA LEU A 39 -25.15 -27.16 -17.37
C LEU A 39 -26.01 -25.89 -17.52
N PRO A 40 -27.21 -25.99 -18.10
CA PRO A 40 -28.17 -24.90 -18.13
C PRO A 40 -28.38 -24.30 -16.74
N GLY A 41 -28.52 -22.97 -16.66
CA GLY A 41 -28.71 -22.25 -15.39
C GLY A 41 -27.45 -21.93 -14.60
N MET A 42 -26.28 -22.49 -14.95
CA MET A 42 -25.01 -22.06 -14.31
C MET A 42 -24.63 -20.63 -14.69
N ILE A 43 -24.80 -20.30 -15.97
CA ILE A 43 -24.60 -18.98 -16.54
C ILE A 43 -25.87 -18.59 -17.29
N VAL A 44 -26.45 -17.45 -16.95
CA VAL A 44 -27.67 -16.91 -17.56
C VAL A 44 -27.38 -15.47 -17.95
N GLU A 45 -27.67 -15.10 -19.19
CA GLU A 45 -27.38 -13.75 -19.72
C GLU A 45 -25.93 -13.31 -19.44
N ASN A 46 -24.98 -14.25 -19.57
CA ASN A 46 -23.55 -14.05 -19.31
C ASN A 46 -23.23 -13.57 -17.88
N GLN A 47 -24.09 -13.88 -16.91
CA GLN A 47 -23.82 -13.74 -15.49
C GLN A 47 -23.78 -15.11 -14.83
N ILE A 48 -22.96 -15.26 -13.80
CA ILE A 48 -22.93 -16.48 -13.00
C ILE A 48 -24.20 -16.51 -12.13
N ALA A 49 -25.12 -17.40 -12.47
CA ALA A 49 -26.38 -17.58 -11.74
C ALA A 49 -26.24 -18.63 -10.62
N ASP A 50 -25.53 -19.73 -10.88
CA ASP A 50 -25.21 -20.76 -9.87
C ASP A 50 -23.69 -20.88 -9.67
N ARG A 51 -23.19 -20.09 -8.72
CA ARG A 51 -21.77 -20.03 -8.39
C ARG A 51 -21.24 -21.33 -7.79
N GLU A 52 -22.02 -22.02 -6.98
CA GLU A 52 -21.59 -23.24 -6.29
C GLU A 52 -21.42 -24.39 -7.28
N ALA A 53 -22.43 -24.63 -8.11
CA ALA A 53 -22.38 -25.66 -9.14
C ALA A 53 -21.28 -25.40 -10.17
N LEU A 54 -21.09 -24.13 -10.58
CA LEU A 54 -20.01 -23.73 -11.46
C LEU A 54 -18.64 -24.00 -10.84
N LEU A 55 -18.44 -23.62 -9.58
CA LEU A 55 -17.17 -23.80 -8.86
C LEU A 55 -16.80 -25.28 -8.73
N ASP A 56 -17.73 -26.13 -8.33
CA ASP A 56 -17.46 -27.56 -8.15
C ASP A 56 -17.11 -28.23 -9.47
N ARG A 57 -17.83 -27.89 -10.53
CA ARG A 57 -17.56 -28.36 -11.90
C ARG A 57 -16.18 -27.90 -12.38
N LEU A 58 -15.83 -26.63 -12.14
CA LEU A 58 -14.52 -26.07 -12.46
C LEU A 58 -13.38 -26.72 -11.66
N LYS A 59 -13.53 -26.93 -10.35
CA LYS A 59 -12.53 -27.60 -9.50
C LYS A 59 -12.20 -28.99 -10.03
N GLN A 60 -13.22 -29.77 -10.36
CA GLN A 60 -13.04 -31.10 -10.94
C GLN A 60 -12.31 -31.03 -12.29
N TRP A 61 -12.69 -30.09 -13.15
CA TRP A 61 -12.06 -29.90 -14.45
C TRP A 61 -10.59 -29.47 -14.36
N VAL A 62 -10.29 -28.45 -13.54
CA VAL A 62 -8.93 -27.95 -13.31
C VAL A 62 -8.02 -29.05 -12.77
N LYS A 63 -8.53 -29.86 -11.83
CA LYS A 63 -7.82 -31.02 -11.30
C LYS A 63 -7.59 -32.08 -12.38
N ASN A 64 -8.65 -32.54 -13.05
CA ASN A 64 -8.59 -33.65 -14.00
C ASN A 64 -7.81 -33.32 -15.28
N LYS A 65 -7.79 -32.05 -15.69
CA LYS A 65 -7.05 -31.61 -16.88
C LYS A 65 -5.64 -31.07 -16.57
N GLY A 66 -5.23 -31.07 -15.29
CA GLY A 66 -3.91 -30.63 -14.86
C GLY A 66 -3.67 -29.14 -15.15
N LEU A 67 -4.67 -28.31 -14.86
CA LEU A 67 -4.63 -26.85 -15.09
C LEU A 67 -4.30 -26.05 -13.82
N ARG A 68 -4.22 -26.70 -12.65
CA ARG A 68 -3.96 -26.03 -11.37
C ARG A 68 -2.69 -25.18 -11.42
N GLY A 69 -2.79 -23.92 -11.01
CA GLY A 69 -1.70 -22.94 -11.02
C GLY A 69 -1.41 -22.33 -12.40
N SER A 70 -2.18 -22.66 -13.44
CA SER A 70 -2.04 -22.01 -14.74
C SER A 70 -2.39 -20.53 -14.64
N VAL A 71 -1.49 -19.69 -15.14
CA VAL A 71 -1.71 -18.25 -15.27
C VAL A 71 -2.40 -18.01 -16.61
N VAL A 72 -3.58 -17.39 -16.59
CA VAL A 72 -4.43 -17.20 -17.78
C VAL A 72 -4.89 -15.77 -17.92
N ASP A 73 -5.08 -15.33 -19.17
CA ASP A 73 -5.84 -14.13 -19.49
C ASP A 73 -7.30 -14.51 -19.74
N LEU A 74 -8.21 -13.84 -19.06
CA LEU A 74 -9.64 -14.08 -19.15
C LEU A 74 -10.25 -13.10 -20.15
N SER A 75 -11.09 -13.61 -21.06
CA SER A 75 -12.01 -12.79 -21.83
C SER A 75 -13.42 -13.01 -21.30
N ILE A 76 -14.11 -11.91 -20.98
CA ILE A 76 -15.50 -11.90 -20.56
C ILE A 76 -16.41 -11.38 -21.68
N PRO A 77 -17.66 -11.88 -21.77
CA PRO A 77 -18.64 -11.38 -22.72
C PRO A 77 -18.93 -9.88 -22.55
N PRO A 78 -19.31 -9.17 -23.64
CA PRO A 78 -19.56 -7.72 -23.62
C PRO A 78 -20.89 -7.35 -22.98
N SER A 79 -21.77 -8.30 -22.69
CA SER A 79 -23.03 -8.07 -22.00
C SER A 79 -22.78 -7.38 -20.66
N GLN A 80 -23.40 -6.22 -20.47
CA GLN A 80 -23.21 -5.28 -19.34
C GLN A 80 -21.94 -4.42 -19.37
N MET A 81 -21.15 -4.51 -20.43
CA MET A 81 -20.02 -3.63 -20.64
C MET A 81 -20.42 -2.40 -21.44
N ILE A 82 -19.81 -1.27 -21.13
CA ILE A 82 -20.02 0.00 -21.84
C ILE A 82 -18.70 0.44 -22.46
N VAL A 83 -18.77 0.81 -23.72
CA VAL A 83 -17.68 1.48 -24.44
C VAL A 83 -18.08 2.92 -24.70
N ARG A 84 -17.23 3.86 -24.29
CA ARG A 84 -17.49 5.29 -24.43
C ARG A 84 -16.24 5.98 -24.97
N LYS A 85 -16.42 6.81 -26.01
CA LYS A 85 -15.41 7.77 -26.44
C LYS A 85 -15.38 8.94 -25.46
N MET A 86 -14.19 9.40 -25.11
CA MET A 86 -13.96 10.55 -24.25
C MET A 86 -12.83 11.40 -24.81
N MET A 87 -12.98 12.72 -24.69
CA MET A 87 -11.96 13.70 -25.04
C MET A 87 -11.46 14.33 -23.75
N ILE A 88 -10.15 14.39 -23.57
CA ILE A 88 -9.53 15.08 -22.44
C ILE A 88 -8.41 16.01 -22.92
N PRO A 89 -8.00 17.02 -22.14
CA PRO A 89 -6.79 17.78 -22.43
C PRO A 89 -5.55 16.89 -22.53
N SER A 90 -4.65 17.21 -23.46
CA SER A 90 -3.38 16.48 -23.61
C SER A 90 -2.47 16.79 -22.42
N ILE A 91 -2.29 15.81 -21.54
CA ILE A 91 -1.52 15.91 -20.29
C ILE A 91 -0.62 14.68 -20.13
N GLY A 92 0.30 14.71 -19.16
CA GLY A 92 1.17 13.55 -18.93
C GLY A 92 0.38 12.30 -18.53
N GLU A 93 0.86 11.10 -18.91
CA GLU A 93 0.12 9.83 -18.71
C GLU A 93 -0.45 9.63 -17.28
N LYS A 94 0.34 9.97 -16.25
CA LYS A 94 -0.11 9.86 -14.84
C LYS A 94 -1.30 10.78 -14.51
N GLN A 95 -1.37 11.93 -15.17
CA GLN A 95 -2.47 12.88 -15.01
C GLN A 95 -3.69 12.42 -15.81
N ILE A 96 -3.50 11.75 -16.96
CA ILE A 96 -4.58 11.11 -17.72
C ILE A 96 -5.30 10.08 -16.83
N ASP A 97 -4.57 9.19 -16.15
CA ASP A 97 -5.18 8.18 -15.28
C ASP A 97 -6.08 8.84 -14.19
N GLN A 98 -5.61 9.94 -13.58
CA GLN A 98 -6.36 10.68 -12.56
C GLN A 98 -7.60 11.38 -13.13
N LEU A 99 -7.47 12.00 -14.31
CA LEU A 99 -8.58 12.69 -14.95
C LEU A 99 -9.64 11.70 -15.43
N VAL A 100 -9.23 10.59 -16.04
CA VAL A 100 -10.16 9.51 -16.42
C VAL A 100 -10.89 8.96 -15.20
N LYS A 101 -10.20 8.77 -14.07
CA LYS A 101 -10.84 8.37 -12.81
C LYS A 101 -11.92 9.35 -12.37
N LEU A 102 -11.60 10.64 -12.35
CA LEU A 102 -12.57 11.68 -11.99
C LEU A 102 -13.78 11.69 -12.94
N GLU A 103 -13.54 11.64 -14.26
CA GLU A 103 -14.60 11.65 -15.27
C GLU A 103 -15.51 10.42 -15.19
N VAL A 104 -14.95 9.24 -14.92
CA VAL A 104 -15.76 8.02 -14.72
C VAL A 104 -16.58 8.11 -13.43
N GLU A 105 -16.04 8.67 -12.34
CA GLU A 105 -16.74 8.80 -11.05
C GLU A 105 -17.82 9.90 -11.05
N THR A 106 -17.63 10.98 -11.82
CA THR A 106 -18.47 12.18 -11.74
C THR A 106 -19.27 12.51 -13.00
N GLY A 107 -18.72 12.19 -14.18
CA GLY A 107 -19.30 12.57 -15.47
C GLY A 107 -20.00 11.44 -16.19
N LEU A 108 -19.54 10.20 -16.01
CA LEU A 108 -20.06 9.04 -16.74
C LEU A 108 -21.28 8.43 -16.04
N HIS A 109 -22.47 8.70 -16.59
CA HIS A 109 -23.70 8.09 -16.14
C HIS A 109 -23.76 6.62 -16.59
N LEU A 110 -23.18 5.74 -15.77
CA LEU A 110 -23.26 4.30 -15.96
C LEU A 110 -24.55 3.76 -15.33
N PRO A 111 -25.19 2.73 -15.91
CA PRO A 111 -26.39 2.10 -15.36
C PRO A 111 -26.07 1.17 -14.17
N PHE A 112 -24.84 1.23 -13.64
CA PHE A 112 -24.35 0.44 -12.53
C PHE A 112 -23.36 1.25 -11.70
N GLU A 113 -23.33 0.95 -10.41
CA GLU A 113 -22.39 1.55 -9.46
C GLU A 113 -21.08 0.76 -9.41
N ASN A 114 -20.02 1.40 -8.90
CA ASN A 114 -18.70 0.80 -8.68
C ASN A 114 -18.14 0.07 -9.93
N PRO A 115 -17.93 0.79 -11.04
CA PRO A 115 -17.38 0.19 -12.26
C PRO A 115 -15.92 -0.24 -12.06
N VAL A 116 -15.52 -1.34 -12.70
CA VAL A 116 -14.14 -1.50 -13.15
C VAL A 116 -14.03 -0.92 -14.55
N TYR A 117 -12.95 -0.19 -14.79
CA TYR A 117 -12.73 0.43 -16.09
C TYR A 117 -11.24 0.46 -16.44
N ASP A 118 -10.98 0.51 -17.73
CA ASP A 118 -9.66 0.78 -18.31
C ASP A 118 -9.87 1.49 -19.64
N TYR A 119 -8.81 2.08 -20.19
CA TYR A 119 -8.91 2.92 -21.36
C TYR A 119 -7.76 2.70 -22.35
N VAL A 120 -8.02 3.05 -23.60
CA VAL A 120 -7.02 3.10 -24.68
C VAL A 120 -6.99 4.51 -25.25
N ILE A 121 -5.78 5.07 -25.38
CA ILE A 121 -5.55 6.33 -26.09
C ILE A 121 -5.59 6.00 -27.58
N THR A 122 -6.56 6.55 -28.29
CA THR A 122 -6.71 6.31 -29.73
C THR A 122 -6.05 7.38 -30.59
N ASP A 123 -5.95 8.59 -30.05
CA ASP A 123 -5.33 9.72 -30.74
C ASP A 123 -4.85 10.74 -29.71
N GLN A 124 -3.76 11.45 -30.02
CA GLN A 124 -3.18 12.43 -29.12
C GLN A 124 -2.60 13.60 -29.93
N ASP A 125 -3.25 14.75 -29.82
CA ASP A 125 -2.82 16.02 -30.37
C ASP A 125 -2.17 16.90 -29.28
N GLU A 126 -1.57 18.02 -29.68
CA GLU A 126 -0.94 18.99 -28.76
C GLU A 126 -1.91 19.54 -27.70
N GLY A 127 -3.22 19.58 -28.00
CA GLY A 127 -4.24 20.15 -27.11
C GLY A 127 -5.20 19.14 -26.48
N GLN A 128 -5.44 17.98 -27.12
CA GLN A 128 -6.45 17.01 -26.71
C GLN A 128 -5.97 15.58 -26.91
N SER A 129 -6.43 14.67 -26.07
CA SER A 129 -6.27 13.23 -26.24
C SER A 129 -7.64 12.58 -26.38
N GLN A 130 -7.77 11.73 -27.38
CA GLN A 130 -8.96 10.91 -27.60
C GLN A 130 -8.76 9.56 -26.92
N LEU A 131 -9.77 9.16 -26.15
CA LEU A 131 -9.77 7.94 -25.36
C LEU A 131 -10.99 7.10 -25.71
N ILE A 132 -10.83 5.79 -25.64
CA ILE A 132 -11.95 4.85 -25.52
C ILE A 132 -11.88 4.23 -24.14
N ILE A 133 -12.94 4.41 -23.36
CA ILE A 133 -13.12 3.83 -22.03
C ILE A 133 -14.00 2.60 -22.13
N PHE A 134 -13.54 1.53 -21.48
CA PHE A 134 -14.27 0.29 -21.28
C PHE A 134 -14.65 0.22 -19.81
N ALA A 135 -15.94 0.14 -19.51
CA ALA A 135 -16.45 0.04 -18.14
C ALA A 135 -17.34 -1.20 -17.99
N ALA A 136 -17.24 -1.89 -16.86
CA ALA A 136 -18.08 -3.02 -16.52
C ALA A 136 -18.42 -3.03 -15.02
N PRO A 137 -19.55 -3.64 -14.61
CA PRO A 137 -19.87 -3.80 -13.20
C PRO A 137 -18.77 -4.60 -12.50
N ARG A 138 -18.17 -4.04 -11.44
CA ARG A 138 -17.10 -4.73 -10.69
C ARG A 138 -17.54 -6.11 -10.21
N LYS A 139 -18.79 -6.24 -9.74
CA LYS A 139 -19.36 -7.49 -9.26
C LYS A 139 -19.27 -8.61 -10.32
N VAL A 140 -19.68 -8.33 -11.55
CA VAL A 140 -19.68 -9.32 -12.64
C VAL A 140 -18.27 -9.80 -12.94
N VAL A 141 -17.33 -8.85 -13.06
CA VAL A 141 -15.92 -9.20 -13.33
C VAL A 141 -15.32 -9.99 -12.16
N GLN A 142 -15.57 -9.56 -10.92
CA GLN A 142 -15.06 -10.21 -9.73
C GLN A 142 -15.63 -11.63 -9.56
N ASP A 143 -16.93 -11.84 -9.83
CA ASP A 143 -17.56 -13.16 -9.71
C ASP A 143 -16.88 -14.19 -10.64
N TYR A 144 -16.52 -13.79 -11.87
CA TYR A 144 -15.76 -14.63 -12.81
C TYR A 144 -14.31 -14.87 -12.36
N VAL A 145 -13.63 -13.84 -11.85
CA VAL A 145 -12.26 -13.98 -11.34
C VAL A 145 -12.25 -14.93 -10.15
N ASP A 146 -13.10 -14.69 -9.16
CA ASP A 146 -13.17 -15.45 -7.92
C ASP A 146 -13.47 -16.93 -8.16
N VAL A 147 -14.42 -17.25 -9.06
CA VAL A 147 -14.78 -18.64 -9.32
C VAL A 147 -13.63 -19.42 -9.99
N LEU A 148 -12.90 -18.78 -10.91
CA LEU A 148 -11.74 -19.39 -11.57
C LEU A 148 -10.55 -19.54 -10.63
N GLU A 149 -10.28 -18.54 -9.79
CA GLU A 149 -9.20 -18.58 -8.81
C GLU A 149 -9.48 -19.59 -7.70
N ALA A 150 -10.72 -19.66 -7.20
CA ALA A 150 -11.15 -20.68 -6.24
C ALA A 150 -11.11 -22.10 -6.83
N ALA A 151 -11.23 -22.25 -8.16
CA ALA A 151 -11.01 -23.51 -8.86
C ALA A 151 -9.52 -23.88 -9.01
N GLY A 152 -8.60 -22.95 -8.72
CA GLY A 152 -7.16 -23.15 -8.70
C GLY A 152 -6.42 -22.62 -9.92
N LEU A 153 -7.03 -21.76 -10.72
CA LEU A 153 -6.36 -20.98 -11.78
C LEU A 153 -5.78 -19.67 -11.20
N ARG A 154 -4.99 -18.93 -11.97
CA ARG A 154 -4.52 -17.58 -11.62
C ARG A 154 -4.86 -16.62 -12.75
N ILE A 155 -5.64 -15.58 -12.48
CA ILE A 155 -6.04 -14.62 -13.51
C ILE A 155 -4.98 -13.51 -13.60
N ARG A 156 -4.40 -13.33 -14.78
CA ARG A 156 -3.39 -12.28 -15.03
C ARG A 156 -4.04 -10.98 -15.50
N SER A 157 -5.05 -11.09 -16.34
CA SER A 157 -5.82 -9.95 -16.84
C SER A 157 -7.21 -10.37 -17.26
N VAL A 158 -8.10 -9.39 -17.31
CA VAL A 158 -9.45 -9.54 -17.84
C VAL A 158 -9.65 -8.56 -18.99
N GLU A 159 -10.11 -9.03 -20.14
CA GLU A 159 -10.42 -8.19 -21.30
C GLU A 159 -11.80 -8.53 -21.91
N VAL A 160 -12.19 -7.74 -22.91
CA VAL A 160 -13.45 -7.91 -23.63
C VAL A 160 -13.32 -8.89 -24.78
N THR A 161 -14.40 -9.65 -25.06
CA THR A 161 -14.48 -10.56 -26.21
C THR A 161 -14.09 -9.88 -27.53
N ALA A 162 -14.46 -8.62 -27.74
CA ALA A 162 -14.14 -7.86 -28.95
C ALA A 162 -12.62 -7.82 -29.24
N THR A 163 -11.80 -7.43 -28.26
CA THR A 163 -10.35 -7.29 -28.45
C THR A 163 -9.66 -8.64 -28.56
N ALA A 164 -10.14 -9.65 -27.84
CA ALA A 164 -9.65 -11.01 -27.99
C ALA A 164 -9.93 -11.55 -29.42
N LEU A 165 -11.16 -11.42 -29.91
CA LEU A 165 -11.51 -11.87 -31.26
C LEU A 165 -10.68 -11.18 -32.34
N ALA A 166 -10.60 -9.84 -32.31
CA ALA A 166 -9.81 -9.08 -33.24
C ALA A 166 -8.35 -9.56 -33.26
N ARG A 167 -7.76 -9.78 -32.07
CA ARG A 167 -6.38 -10.28 -31.96
C ARG A 167 -6.21 -11.68 -32.54
N SER A 168 -7.18 -12.57 -32.36
CA SER A 168 -7.13 -13.92 -32.93
C SER A 168 -7.18 -13.90 -34.47
N ILE A 169 -8.00 -13.02 -35.03
CA ILE A 169 -8.17 -12.81 -36.48
C ILE A 169 -6.91 -12.18 -37.08
N VAL A 170 -6.37 -11.13 -36.45
CA VAL A 170 -5.09 -10.50 -36.85
C VAL A 170 -3.96 -11.53 -36.83
N ALA A 171 -3.87 -12.35 -35.79
CA ALA A 171 -2.79 -13.34 -35.66
C ALA A 171 -2.88 -14.45 -36.72
N GLY A 172 -4.09 -14.89 -37.06
CA GLY A 172 -4.33 -15.91 -38.07
C GLY A 172 -4.18 -15.41 -39.51
N TYR A 173 -4.75 -14.25 -39.82
CA TYR A 173 -4.95 -13.80 -41.21
C TYR A 173 -4.28 -12.48 -41.54
N GLY A 174 -3.71 -11.76 -40.57
CA GLY A 174 -3.14 -10.43 -40.79
C GLY A 174 -4.16 -9.37 -41.19
N HIS A 175 -5.44 -9.59 -40.90
CA HIS A 175 -6.51 -8.64 -41.20
C HIS A 175 -6.41 -7.41 -40.30
N GLU A 176 -6.65 -6.22 -40.86
CA GLU A 176 -6.59 -4.94 -40.14
C GLU A 176 -8.01 -4.43 -39.83
N PHE A 177 -8.30 -4.22 -38.56
CA PHE A 177 -9.61 -3.74 -38.08
C PHE A 177 -9.74 -2.21 -38.19
N SER A 178 -9.81 -1.67 -39.40
CA SER A 178 -9.81 -0.21 -39.65
C SER A 178 -11.17 0.45 -39.50
N GLU A 179 -12.17 0.05 -40.30
CA GLU A 179 -13.57 0.51 -40.23
C GLU A 179 -14.48 -0.73 -40.41
N THR A 180 -14.28 -1.70 -39.53
CA THR A 180 -14.77 -3.08 -39.68
C THR A 180 -15.92 -3.33 -38.69
N MET A 181 -17.05 -3.85 -39.17
CA MET A 181 -18.06 -4.46 -38.31
C MET A 181 -17.75 -5.94 -38.12
N LEU A 182 -17.54 -6.39 -36.90
CA LEU A 182 -17.39 -7.80 -36.56
C LEU A 182 -18.68 -8.31 -35.91
N ILE A 183 -19.29 -9.31 -36.52
CA ILE A 183 -20.44 -10.04 -35.99
C ILE A 183 -19.95 -11.38 -35.45
N HIS A 184 -20.25 -11.67 -34.20
CA HIS A 184 -19.92 -12.93 -33.55
C HIS A 184 -21.19 -13.67 -33.16
N LEU A 185 -21.40 -14.82 -33.80
CA LEU A 185 -22.56 -15.69 -33.58
C LEU A 185 -22.23 -16.78 -32.55
N GLU A 186 -22.95 -16.77 -31.44
CA GLU A 186 -23.03 -17.87 -30.48
C GLU A 186 -24.35 -18.62 -30.65
N GLN A 187 -24.63 -19.60 -29.78
CA GLN A 187 -25.87 -20.39 -29.88
C GLN A 187 -27.12 -19.57 -29.56
N SER A 188 -27.06 -18.71 -28.55
CA SER A 188 -28.22 -17.94 -28.05
C SER A 188 -28.02 -16.43 -28.14
N LEU A 189 -26.81 -15.98 -28.47
CA LEU A 189 -26.43 -14.57 -28.49
C LEU A 189 -25.74 -14.23 -29.81
N LEU A 190 -25.95 -12.99 -30.25
CA LEU A 190 -25.24 -12.36 -31.36
C LEU A 190 -24.59 -11.09 -30.84
N ASP A 191 -23.27 -11.04 -30.86
CA ASP A 191 -22.52 -9.83 -30.55
C ASP A 191 -22.11 -9.09 -31.82
N ILE A 192 -22.30 -7.78 -31.83
CA ILE A 192 -21.89 -6.87 -32.88
C ILE A 192 -20.87 -5.91 -32.30
N TYR A 193 -19.72 -5.84 -32.95
CA TYR A 193 -18.64 -4.94 -32.61
C TYR A 193 -18.32 -4.06 -33.81
N MET A 194 -18.15 -2.75 -33.61
CA MET A 194 -17.63 -1.86 -34.64
C MET A 194 -16.25 -1.39 -34.23
N PHE A 195 -15.28 -1.59 -35.12
CA PHE A 195 -13.89 -1.23 -34.91
C PHE A 195 -13.52 0.01 -35.69
N ARG A 196 -12.72 0.87 -35.05
CA ARG A 196 -12.03 1.99 -35.66
C ARG A 196 -10.55 1.97 -35.32
N SER A 197 -9.69 1.98 -36.34
CA SER A 197 -8.22 2.00 -36.16
C SER A 197 -7.71 0.94 -35.17
N GLY A 198 -8.25 -0.27 -35.24
CA GLY A 198 -7.93 -1.41 -34.39
C GLY A 198 -8.69 -1.49 -33.08
N ASN A 199 -9.48 -0.47 -32.71
CA ASN A 199 -10.13 -0.40 -31.40
C ASN A 199 -11.65 -0.54 -31.51
N PRO A 200 -12.31 -1.35 -30.67
CA PRO A 200 -13.76 -1.42 -30.64
C PRO A 200 -14.33 -0.13 -30.07
N VAL A 201 -15.14 0.58 -30.85
CA VAL A 201 -15.76 1.86 -30.51
C VAL A 201 -17.24 1.74 -30.16
N PHE A 202 -17.86 0.64 -30.57
CA PHE A 202 -19.25 0.32 -30.29
C PHE A 202 -19.37 -1.19 -30.12
N MET A 203 -20.18 -1.61 -29.15
CA MET A 203 -20.51 -3.02 -28.91
C MET A 203 -21.99 -3.14 -28.58
N ARG A 204 -22.61 -4.22 -29.07
CA ARG A 204 -23.99 -4.55 -28.75
C ARG A 204 -24.19 -6.05 -28.80
N THR A 205 -24.94 -6.56 -27.83
CA THR A 205 -25.37 -7.95 -27.78
C THR A 205 -26.87 -8.00 -28.07
N ILE A 206 -27.28 -8.98 -28.88
CA ILE A 206 -28.67 -9.30 -29.19
C ILE A 206 -28.93 -10.73 -28.71
N SER A 207 -30.00 -10.93 -27.93
CA SER A 207 -30.51 -12.26 -27.60
C SER A 207 -31.26 -12.83 -28.79
N LEU A 208 -30.82 -13.99 -29.30
CA LEU A 208 -31.49 -14.67 -30.41
C LEU A 208 -32.84 -15.26 -29.99
N VAL A 209 -33.02 -15.53 -28.69
CA VAL A 209 -34.26 -16.04 -28.11
C VAL A 209 -35.33 -14.94 -28.09
N ASP A 210 -34.93 -13.69 -27.88
CA ASP A 210 -35.87 -12.55 -27.85
C ASP A 210 -36.40 -12.20 -29.25
N LEU A 211 -35.73 -12.69 -30.30
CA LEU A 211 -36.11 -12.45 -31.70
C LEU A 211 -37.16 -13.43 -32.23
N THR A 212 -37.47 -14.49 -31.49
CA THR A 212 -38.57 -15.40 -31.85
C THR A 212 -39.85 -14.90 -31.17
N HIS A 213 -40.82 -14.38 -31.93
CA HIS A 213 -42.13 -14.00 -31.42
C HIS A 213 -43.02 -15.23 -31.14
N GLU A 214 -42.52 -16.22 -30.40
CA GLU A 214 -43.43 -17.13 -29.71
C GLU A 214 -44.01 -16.36 -28.53
N GLN A 215 -45.09 -15.59 -28.78
CA GLN A 215 -46.03 -15.26 -27.72
C GLN A 215 -46.31 -16.57 -26.98
N PRO A 216 -46.11 -16.67 -25.66
CA PRO A 216 -46.50 -17.85 -24.93
C PRO A 216 -48.01 -17.96 -25.10
N LEU A 217 -48.44 -18.83 -26.01
CA LEU A 217 -49.83 -19.16 -26.20
C LEU A 217 -50.31 -19.58 -24.82
N ASN A 218 -51.31 -18.86 -24.29
CA ASN A 218 -51.91 -19.08 -22.99
C ASN A 218 -52.42 -20.51 -22.82
N LEU A 219 -51.53 -21.48 -22.63
CA LEU A 219 -51.80 -22.78 -22.05
C LEU A 219 -51.22 -22.74 -20.65
N GLN A 220 -52.10 -22.42 -19.71
CA GLN A 220 -51.88 -22.51 -18.29
C GLN A 220 -51.10 -23.79 -17.91
N LYS A 221 -50.09 -23.57 -17.04
CA LYS A 221 -49.68 -24.39 -15.89
C LYS A 221 -48.79 -25.62 -16.16
N GLU A 222 -47.63 -25.57 -15.49
CA GLU A 222 -46.81 -26.70 -15.01
C GLU A 222 -45.67 -27.25 -15.88
N LEU A 223 -44.95 -26.39 -16.63
CA LEU A 223 -43.60 -26.74 -17.09
C LEU A 223 -42.59 -25.67 -16.61
N PRO A 224 -41.48 -26.04 -15.95
CA PRO A 224 -40.49 -25.07 -15.50
C PRO A 224 -39.88 -24.34 -16.69
N PHE A 225 -39.53 -23.06 -16.50
CA PHE A 225 -38.71 -22.20 -17.39
C PHE A 225 -37.49 -22.91 -18.02
N LEU A 226 -37.03 -24.00 -17.40
CA LEU A 226 -35.99 -24.90 -17.92
C LEU A 226 -36.36 -25.55 -19.27
N ALA A 227 -37.63 -25.91 -19.50
CA ALA A 227 -38.04 -26.68 -20.68
C ALA A 227 -37.94 -25.88 -22.00
N GLU A 228 -38.27 -24.58 -22.00
CA GLU A 228 -38.10 -23.72 -23.19
C GLU A 228 -36.63 -23.47 -23.50
N SER A 229 -35.79 -23.27 -22.46
CA SER A 229 -34.35 -23.16 -22.62
C SER A 229 -33.70 -24.47 -23.09
N GLU A 230 -34.21 -25.63 -22.66
CA GLU A 230 -33.73 -26.95 -23.06
C GLU A 230 -34.13 -27.29 -24.50
N VAL A 231 -35.31 -26.88 -24.96
CA VAL A 231 -35.74 -27.10 -26.35
C VAL A 231 -35.03 -26.15 -27.32
N ALA A 232 -34.81 -24.89 -26.94
CA ALA A 232 -34.04 -23.93 -27.74
C ALA A 232 -32.53 -24.24 -27.76
N ALA A 233 -31.95 -24.67 -26.63
CA ALA A 233 -30.53 -25.01 -26.53
C ALA A 233 -30.18 -26.38 -27.11
N ALA A 234 -31.17 -27.27 -27.33
CA ALA A 234 -30.89 -28.63 -27.77
C ALA A 234 -30.49 -28.77 -29.24
N SER A 235 -30.89 -27.91 -30.18
CA SER A 235 -30.71 -28.23 -31.62
C SER A 235 -30.90 -27.08 -32.63
N GLN A 236 -30.59 -25.82 -32.32
CA GLN A 236 -30.60 -24.78 -33.37
C GLN A 236 -29.18 -24.52 -33.90
N GLU A 237 -28.73 -25.38 -34.83
CA GLU A 237 -27.55 -25.10 -35.68
C GLU A 237 -27.87 -24.07 -36.79
N TYR A 238 -29.13 -23.63 -36.92
CA TYR A 238 -29.61 -22.73 -37.95
C TYR A 238 -30.41 -21.58 -37.35
N LEU A 239 -30.32 -20.39 -37.96
CA LEU A 239 -31.19 -19.26 -37.65
C LEU A 239 -32.56 -19.47 -38.31
N SER A 240 -33.63 -19.17 -37.59
CA SER A 240 -34.97 -19.12 -38.18
C SER A 240 -35.08 -17.97 -39.19
N THR A 241 -36.00 -18.07 -40.16
CA THR A 241 -36.22 -16.98 -41.13
C THR A 241 -36.57 -15.67 -40.45
N GLU A 242 -37.36 -15.71 -39.38
CA GLU A 242 -37.71 -14.53 -38.58
C GLU A 242 -36.48 -13.91 -37.92
N GLN A 243 -35.65 -14.73 -37.27
CA GLN A 243 -34.38 -14.27 -36.67
C GLN A 243 -33.49 -13.61 -37.70
N VAL A 244 -33.31 -14.21 -38.89
CA VAL A 244 -32.49 -13.64 -39.97
C VAL A 244 -33.01 -12.26 -40.39
N VAL A 245 -34.33 -12.11 -40.58
CA VAL A 245 -34.94 -10.83 -40.98
C VAL A 245 -34.74 -9.76 -39.91
N GLU A 246 -34.98 -10.09 -38.65
CA GLU A 246 -34.80 -9.16 -37.53
C GLU A 246 -33.33 -8.78 -37.34
N ILE A 247 -32.40 -9.74 -37.40
CA ILE A 247 -30.96 -9.50 -37.33
C ILE A 247 -30.54 -8.56 -38.46
N THR A 248 -31.00 -8.80 -39.69
CA THR A 248 -30.67 -7.98 -40.86
C THR A 248 -31.21 -6.56 -40.72
N ALA A 249 -32.44 -6.41 -40.25
CA ALA A 249 -33.05 -5.11 -39.99
C ALA A 249 -32.32 -4.36 -38.87
N GLU A 250 -31.92 -5.06 -37.81
CA GLU A 250 -31.18 -4.48 -36.70
C GLU A 250 -29.76 -4.04 -37.12
N ILE A 251 -29.03 -4.87 -37.88
CA ILE A 251 -27.72 -4.51 -38.44
C ILE A 251 -27.83 -3.25 -39.30
N SER A 252 -28.85 -3.17 -40.16
CA SER A 252 -29.09 -2.00 -41.01
C SER A 252 -29.36 -0.74 -40.18
N ARG A 253 -30.15 -0.87 -39.09
CA ARG A 253 -30.39 0.22 -38.12
C ARG A 253 -29.10 0.65 -37.42
N MET A 254 -28.27 -0.31 -36.99
CA MET A 254 -27.00 -0.03 -36.32
C MET A 254 -25.99 0.67 -37.24
N LEU A 255 -25.87 0.24 -38.50
CA LEU A 255 -25.01 0.89 -39.49
C LEU A 255 -25.43 2.35 -39.71
N SER A 256 -26.74 2.59 -39.85
CA SER A 256 -27.30 3.93 -39.99
C SER A 256 -27.02 4.79 -38.75
N PHE A 257 -27.24 4.25 -37.55
CA PHE A 257 -26.93 4.93 -36.28
C PHE A 257 -25.44 5.27 -36.17
N TYR A 258 -24.55 4.33 -36.49
CA TYR A 258 -23.10 4.56 -36.43
C TYR A 258 -22.67 5.67 -37.37
N GLN A 259 -23.16 5.65 -38.62
CA GLN A 259 -22.80 6.66 -39.61
C GLN A 259 -23.36 8.04 -39.23
N TYR A 260 -24.66 8.14 -38.94
CA TYR A 260 -25.34 9.43 -38.84
C TYR A 260 -25.41 10.00 -37.42
N SER A 261 -25.47 9.16 -36.38
CA SER A 261 -25.63 9.63 -34.99
C SER A 261 -24.31 9.71 -34.22
N LEU A 262 -23.34 8.82 -34.51
CA LEU A 262 -22.04 8.84 -33.81
C LEU A 262 -20.98 9.64 -34.55
N HIS A 263 -21.14 9.87 -35.85
CA HIS A 263 -20.09 10.40 -36.72
C HIS A 263 -20.55 11.47 -37.71
N ASP A 264 -21.80 11.95 -37.61
CA ASP A 264 -22.37 12.99 -38.47
C ASP A 264 -22.20 12.75 -39.99
N GLY A 265 -22.08 11.48 -40.39
CA GLY A 265 -21.86 11.05 -41.77
C GLY A 265 -20.41 11.09 -42.26
N SER A 266 -19.45 11.50 -41.42
CA SER A 266 -18.03 11.65 -41.81
C SER A 266 -17.27 10.32 -41.98
N THR A 267 -17.72 9.26 -41.31
CA THR A 267 -17.12 7.92 -41.36
C THR A 267 -18.19 6.86 -41.53
N ARG A 268 -17.85 5.76 -42.21
CA ARG A 268 -18.73 4.61 -42.41
C ARG A 268 -17.94 3.32 -42.27
N ILE A 269 -18.62 2.27 -41.82
CA ILE A 269 -18.12 0.90 -41.89
C ILE A 269 -17.93 0.53 -43.36
N THR A 270 -16.77 -0.04 -43.69
CA THR A 270 -16.39 -0.40 -45.07
C THR A 270 -16.56 -1.89 -45.34
N GLU A 271 -16.45 -2.72 -44.30
CA GLU A 271 -16.54 -4.16 -44.40
C GLU A 271 -17.19 -4.78 -43.15
N MET A 272 -17.66 -6.01 -43.31
CA MET A 272 -18.25 -6.82 -42.26
C MET A 272 -17.60 -8.19 -42.23
N LEU A 273 -17.14 -8.59 -41.06
CA LEU A 273 -16.65 -9.93 -40.78
C LEU A 273 -17.66 -10.68 -39.93
N ILE A 274 -18.02 -11.90 -40.33
CA ILE A 274 -18.93 -12.74 -39.55
C ILE A 274 -18.14 -13.94 -39.04
N THR A 275 -18.12 -14.15 -37.73
CA THR A 275 -17.47 -15.28 -37.07
C THR A 275 -18.47 -16.00 -36.15
N GLY A 276 -18.12 -17.18 -35.64
CA GLY A 276 -19.03 -17.95 -34.79
C GLY A 276 -19.33 -19.36 -35.29
N SER A 277 -20.56 -19.79 -35.03
CA SER A 277 -21.16 -21.03 -35.56
C SER A 277 -21.00 -21.13 -37.08
N PRO A 278 -20.43 -22.23 -37.63
CA PRO A 278 -20.18 -22.36 -39.05
C PRO A 278 -21.42 -22.21 -39.93
N GLU A 279 -22.50 -22.88 -39.57
CA GLU A 279 -23.75 -22.96 -40.31
C GLU A 279 -24.48 -21.61 -40.29
N MET A 280 -24.68 -21.04 -39.10
CA MET A 280 -25.32 -19.74 -38.91
C MET A 280 -24.54 -18.61 -39.59
N ARG A 281 -23.19 -18.68 -39.57
CA ARG A 281 -22.33 -17.69 -40.24
C ARG A 281 -22.55 -17.67 -41.74
N VAL A 282 -22.63 -18.84 -42.39
CA VAL A 282 -22.84 -18.92 -43.83
C VAL A 282 -24.24 -18.43 -44.19
N GLN A 283 -25.25 -18.84 -43.42
CA GLN A 283 -26.63 -18.40 -43.62
C GLN A 283 -26.76 -16.87 -43.51
N LEU A 284 -26.25 -16.28 -42.41
CA LEU A 284 -26.33 -14.84 -42.21
C LEU A 284 -25.53 -14.06 -43.26
N GLN A 285 -24.38 -14.58 -43.68
CA GLN A 285 -23.57 -13.94 -44.72
C GLN A 285 -24.33 -13.82 -46.05
N GLN A 286 -25.02 -14.89 -46.48
CA GLN A 286 -25.78 -14.88 -47.72
C GLN A 286 -26.90 -13.83 -47.69
N GLU A 287 -27.64 -13.79 -46.59
CA GLU A 287 -28.78 -12.91 -46.40
C GLU A 287 -28.36 -11.44 -46.31
N LEU A 288 -27.30 -11.14 -45.55
CA LEU A 288 -26.75 -9.80 -45.48
C LEU A 288 -26.14 -9.34 -46.81
N GLN A 289 -25.54 -10.24 -47.58
CA GLN A 289 -24.99 -9.90 -48.89
C GLN A 289 -26.10 -9.51 -49.89
N LEU A 290 -27.28 -10.12 -49.78
CA LEU A 290 -28.46 -9.75 -50.55
C LEU A 290 -29.04 -8.40 -50.11
N ALA A 291 -29.12 -8.17 -48.79
CA ALA A 291 -29.68 -6.95 -48.22
C ALA A 291 -28.76 -5.72 -48.38
N LEU A 292 -27.43 -5.91 -48.33
CA LEU A 292 -26.41 -4.86 -48.35
C LEU A 292 -25.37 -5.14 -49.46
N PRO A 293 -25.73 -5.03 -50.75
CA PRO A 293 -24.89 -5.46 -51.86
C PRO A 293 -23.59 -4.65 -52.02
N GLU A 294 -23.55 -3.42 -51.52
CA GLU A 294 -22.35 -2.57 -51.56
C GLU A 294 -21.36 -2.85 -50.41
N MET A 295 -21.77 -3.62 -49.41
CA MET A 295 -20.92 -3.96 -48.26
C MET A 295 -20.06 -5.17 -48.57
N ALA A 296 -18.76 -5.10 -48.26
CA ALA A 296 -17.88 -6.26 -48.31
C ALA A 296 -18.14 -7.15 -47.10
N ILE A 297 -18.81 -8.29 -47.28
CA ILE A 297 -19.18 -9.20 -46.19
C ILE A 297 -18.41 -10.52 -46.34
N ALA A 298 -17.60 -10.86 -45.36
CA ALA A 298 -16.78 -12.06 -45.38
C ALA A 298 -17.03 -12.94 -44.14
N PRO A 299 -17.27 -14.26 -44.31
CA PRO A 299 -17.28 -15.20 -43.22
C PRO A 299 -15.83 -15.56 -42.83
N ILE A 300 -15.53 -15.57 -41.52
CA ILE A 300 -14.22 -15.95 -40.99
C ILE A 300 -14.35 -17.11 -40.00
N ALA A 301 -13.73 -18.24 -40.36
CA ALA A 301 -13.54 -19.40 -39.49
C ALA A 301 -12.13 -19.32 -38.93
N VAL A 302 -11.96 -18.92 -37.67
CA VAL A 302 -10.62 -18.70 -37.10
C VAL A 302 -9.94 -20.05 -36.81
N ASP A 303 -9.37 -20.64 -37.85
CA ASP A 303 -8.80 -21.98 -37.88
C ASP A 303 -7.27 -21.99 -37.76
N GLN A 304 -6.65 -20.82 -37.67
CA GLN A 304 -5.23 -20.64 -37.43
C GLN A 304 -4.97 -19.39 -36.58
N PHE A 305 -3.90 -19.43 -35.77
CA PHE A 305 -3.50 -18.34 -34.86
C PHE A 305 -2.09 -17.81 -35.14
N SER A 306 -1.53 -18.16 -36.29
CA SER A 306 -0.28 -17.66 -36.83
C SER A 306 -0.36 -17.74 -38.34
N GLN A 307 0.09 -16.70 -39.04
CA GLN A 307 0.20 -16.73 -40.49
C GLN A 307 1.08 -17.91 -40.94
N GLY A 308 0.60 -18.63 -41.96
CA GLY A 308 1.27 -19.82 -42.50
C GLY A 308 1.20 -21.08 -41.64
N ALA A 309 0.49 -21.05 -40.49
CA ALA A 309 0.17 -22.28 -39.77
C ALA A 309 -0.81 -23.14 -40.56
N LYS A 310 -0.81 -24.46 -40.32
CA LYS A 310 -1.79 -25.35 -40.94
C LYS A 310 -3.18 -25.06 -40.34
N PRO A 311 -4.21 -24.77 -41.16
CA PRO A 311 -5.58 -24.63 -40.69
C PRO A 311 -6.09 -25.87 -39.95
N ASP A 312 -6.73 -25.67 -38.81
CA ASP A 312 -7.43 -26.68 -38.02
C ASP A 312 -8.80 -26.12 -37.62
N SER A 313 -9.86 -26.64 -38.24
CA SER A 313 -11.23 -26.17 -38.02
C SER A 313 -11.67 -26.22 -36.55
N SER A 314 -11.11 -27.16 -35.77
CA SER A 314 -11.41 -27.29 -34.34
C SER A 314 -10.79 -26.18 -33.48
N LEU A 315 -10.00 -25.27 -34.07
CA LEU A 315 -9.53 -24.04 -33.41
C LEU A 315 -10.56 -22.92 -33.45
N ASN A 316 -11.54 -22.97 -34.37
CA ASN A 316 -12.58 -21.95 -34.49
C ASN A 316 -13.32 -21.72 -33.16
N ASP A 317 -13.59 -22.79 -32.42
CA ASP A 317 -14.27 -22.72 -31.12
C ASP A 317 -13.43 -22.01 -30.06
N TYR A 318 -12.10 -22.01 -30.20
CA TYR A 318 -11.18 -21.41 -29.25
C TYR A 318 -10.77 -19.98 -29.63
N ARG A 319 -11.39 -19.37 -30.64
CA ARG A 319 -11.05 -18.05 -31.17
C ARG A 319 -10.93 -16.95 -30.10
N ILE A 320 -11.89 -16.89 -29.17
CA ILE A 320 -11.88 -15.91 -28.08
C ILE A 320 -10.75 -16.22 -27.08
N ALA A 321 -10.71 -17.45 -26.55
CA ALA A 321 -9.67 -17.86 -25.60
C ALA A 321 -8.25 -17.73 -26.19
N ALA A 322 -8.09 -17.97 -27.48
CA ALA A 322 -6.84 -17.82 -28.21
C ALA A 322 -6.45 -16.34 -28.32
N GLY A 323 -7.40 -15.50 -28.70
CA GLY A 323 -7.26 -14.05 -28.65
C GLY A 323 -6.73 -13.56 -27.31
N ALA A 324 -7.38 -13.98 -26.22
CA ALA A 324 -6.97 -13.64 -24.85
C ALA A 324 -5.54 -14.08 -24.55
N ALA A 325 -5.20 -15.33 -24.88
CA ALA A 325 -3.86 -15.87 -24.68
C ALA A 325 -2.77 -15.18 -25.52
N LEU A 326 -3.12 -14.59 -26.68
CA LEU A 326 -2.18 -13.93 -27.59
C LEU A 326 -1.89 -12.47 -27.23
N ARG A 327 -2.39 -12.00 -26.07
CA ARG A 327 -2.14 -10.66 -25.56
C ARG A 327 -0.64 -10.36 -25.48
N ASP A 328 -0.22 -9.29 -26.14
CA ASP A 328 1.16 -8.79 -26.05
C ASP A 328 1.27 -7.81 -24.87
N ASN A 329 2.22 -8.08 -23.96
CA ASN A 329 2.48 -7.23 -22.80
C ASN A 329 3.15 -5.89 -23.17
N LYS A 330 3.71 -5.77 -24.39
CA LYS A 330 4.36 -4.53 -24.85
C LYS A 330 3.38 -3.48 -25.34
N ILE A 331 2.18 -3.89 -25.75
CA ILE A 331 1.14 -3.00 -26.24
C ILE A 331 0.14 -2.79 -25.10
N ARG A 332 -0.08 -1.53 -24.70
CA ARG A 332 -1.09 -1.20 -23.69
C ARG A 332 -2.44 -1.74 -24.20
N SER A 333 -2.96 -2.70 -23.47
CA SER A 333 -4.20 -3.40 -23.80
C SER A 333 -5.09 -3.42 -22.58
N ILE A 334 -6.38 -3.31 -22.82
CA ILE A 334 -7.43 -3.22 -21.80
C ILE A 334 -7.25 -4.34 -20.77
N ASN A 335 -7.27 -3.97 -19.50
CA ASN A 335 -7.26 -4.88 -18.38
C ASN A 335 -8.23 -4.42 -17.29
N LEU A 336 -9.39 -5.06 -17.28
CA LEU A 336 -10.48 -4.82 -16.34
C LEU A 336 -10.37 -5.68 -15.08
N LEU A 337 -9.24 -6.35 -14.87
CA LEU A 337 -8.99 -7.05 -13.62
C LEU A 337 -9.15 -6.05 -12.47
N PRO A 338 -10.09 -6.26 -11.53
CA PRO A 338 -10.34 -5.32 -10.46
C PRO A 338 -9.04 -5.08 -9.69
N ARG A 339 -8.53 -3.85 -9.75
CA ARG A 339 -7.39 -3.45 -8.93
C ARG A 339 -7.96 -2.98 -7.60
N GLU A 340 -7.53 -3.61 -6.51
CA GLU A 340 -7.70 -3.00 -5.20
C GLU A 340 -6.66 -1.87 -5.11
N ASP A 341 -7.13 -0.63 -5.05
CA ASP A 341 -6.27 0.51 -4.77
C ASP A 341 -5.56 0.21 -3.44
N ARG A 342 -4.25 -0.09 -3.47
CA ARG A 342 -3.49 -0.48 -2.27
C ARG A 342 -3.68 0.51 -1.11
N GLU A 343 -3.92 1.77 -1.45
CA GLU A 343 -4.25 2.84 -0.51
C GLU A 343 -5.51 2.54 0.30
N THR A 344 -6.56 1.96 -0.30
CA THR A 344 -7.81 1.59 0.39
C THR A 344 -7.62 0.44 1.38
N ILE A 345 -6.70 -0.49 1.12
CA ILE A 345 -6.38 -1.59 2.04
C ILE A 345 -5.47 -1.12 3.17
N VAL A 346 -4.46 -0.28 2.87
CA VAL A 346 -3.44 0.13 3.86
C VAL A 346 -3.96 1.22 4.80
N PHE A 347 -4.85 2.10 4.33
CA PHE A 347 -5.41 3.20 5.13
C PHE A 347 -6.06 2.75 6.46
N PRO A 348 -6.94 1.73 6.53
CA PRO A 348 -7.53 1.30 7.80
C PRO A 348 -6.48 0.75 8.76
N TYR A 349 -5.49 -0.02 8.30
CA TYR A 349 -4.42 -0.52 9.18
C TYR A 349 -3.55 0.61 9.71
N PHE A 350 -3.23 1.60 8.86
CA PHE A 350 -2.50 2.79 9.27
C PHE A 350 -3.31 3.60 10.30
N ALA A 351 -4.60 3.83 10.06
CA ALA A 351 -5.49 4.54 10.99
C ALA A 351 -5.62 3.81 12.33
N ILE A 352 -5.76 2.48 12.33
CA ILE A 352 -5.80 1.66 13.54
C ILE A 352 -4.46 1.77 14.30
N SER A 353 -3.33 1.72 13.60
CA SER A 353 -2.02 1.87 14.23
C SER A 353 -1.83 3.24 14.87
N LEU A 354 -2.29 4.31 14.21
CA LEU A 354 -2.25 5.68 14.73
C LEU A 354 -3.14 5.83 15.97
N ALA A 355 -4.34 5.25 15.93
CA ALA A 355 -5.28 5.25 17.06
C ALA A 355 -4.71 4.48 18.26
N ALA A 356 -4.05 3.33 18.03
CA ALA A 356 -3.40 2.57 19.09
C ALA A 356 -2.26 3.36 19.76
N ILE A 357 -1.42 4.05 18.96
CA ILE A 357 -0.38 4.94 19.48
C ILE A 357 -0.98 6.07 20.30
N TRP A 358 -2.07 6.68 19.83
CA TRP A 358 -2.75 7.74 20.55
C TRP A 358 -3.32 7.26 21.89
N ILE A 359 -3.98 6.10 21.92
CA ILE A 359 -4.49 5.49 23.16
C ILE A 359 -3.37 5.19 24.14
N LEU A 360 -2.23 4.66 23.67
CA LEU A 360 -1.05 4.43 24.50
C LEU A 360 -0.49 5.75 25.06
N GLY A 361 -0.47 6.81 24.26
CA GLY A 361 -0.07 8.14 24.69
C GLY A 361 -1.00 8.69 25.77
N VAL A 362 -2.31 8.57 25.61
CA VAL A 362 -3.31 9.01 26.61
C VAL A 362 -3.19 8.18 27.89
N ALA A 363 -3.05 6.86 27.79
CA ALA A 363 -2.88 5.99 28.94
C ALA A 363 -1.58 6.31 29.69
N GLY A 364 -0.47 6.47 28.97
CA GLY A 364 0.82 6.87 29.55
C GLY A 364 0.75 8.23 30.24
N THR A 365 0.09 9.21 29.61
CA THR A 365 -0.13 10.54 30.20
C THR A 365 -1.00 10.45 31.45
N GLY A 366 -2.05 9.61 31.44
CA GLY A 366 -2.90 9.36 32.61
C GLY A 366 -2.15 8.72 33.78
N ILE A 367 -1.27 7.76 33.51
CA ILE A 367 -0.42 7.14 34.53
C ILE A 367 0.54 8.17 35.13
N LEU A 368 1.20 8.98 34.29
CA LEU A 368 2.10 10.03 34.76
C LEU A 368 1.36 11.06 35.60
N TYR A 369 0.17 11.50 35.17
CA TYR A 369 -0.67 12.42 35.92
C TYR A 369 -1.08 11.86 37.29
N ALA A 370 -1.54 10.61 37.34
CA ALA A 370 -1.90 9.95 38.59
C ALA A 370 -0.70 9.81 39.55
N SER A 371 0.47 9.44 39.01
CA SER A 371 1.70 9.32 39.80
C SER A 371 2.17 10.67 40.35
N ALA A 372 2.04 11.74 39.56
CA ALA A 372 2.37 13.09 39.99
C ALA A 372 1.42 13.54 41.10
N GLN A 373 0.12 13.27 40.97
CA GLN A 373 -0.88 13.64 41.98
C GLN A 373 -0.63 12.97 43.33
N GLY A 374 -0.18 11.71 43.34
CA GLY A 374 0.24 11.02 44.57
C GLY A 374 1.39 11.74 45.28
N GLN A 375 2.41 12.18 44.53
CA GLN A 375 3.53 12.93 45.10
C GLN A 375 3.11 14.31 45.62
N TYR A 376 2.15 14.97 44.97
CA TYR A 376 1.62 16.25 45.47
C TYR A 376 0.87 16.08 46.79
N THR A 377 0.11 15.01 46.96
CA THR A 377 -0.58 14.71 48.23
C THR A 377 0.43 14.44 49.35
N GLU A 378 1.43 13.58 49.11
CA GLU A 378 2.44 13.27 50.13
C GLU A 378 3.27 14.50 50.54
N ARG A 379 3.66 15.34 49.58
CA ARG A 379 4.35 16.60 49.87
C ARG A 379 3.47 17.59 50.63
N SER A 380 2.16 17.62 50.36
CA SER A 380 1.24 18.48 51.09
C SER A 380 1.10 18.06 52.55
N GLU A 381 1.08 16.76 52.84
CA GLU A 381 1.08 16.24 54.21
C GLU A 381 2.38 16.58 54.95
N GLN A 382 3.53 16.47 54.28
CA GLN A 382 4.82 16.86 54.87
C GLN A 382 4.88 18.36 55.18
N ILE A 383 4.39 19.21 54.27
CA ILE A 383 4.33 20.67 54.51
C ILE A 383 3.45 20.97 55.72
N GLN A 384 2.31 20.29 55.86
CA GLN A 384 1.43 20.43 57.02
C GLN A 384 2.14 20.01 58.31
N ALA A 385 2.82 18.86 58.31
CA ALA A 385 3.56 18.36 59.45
C ALA A 385 4.70 19.32 59.89
N TYR A 386 5.42 19.92 58.93
CA TYR A 386 6.43 20.95 59.23
C TYR A 386 5.81 22.24 59.77
N GLN A 387 4.61 22.62 59.34
CA GLN A 387 3.89 23.77 59.89
C GLN A 387 3.46 23.51 61.34
N ASP A 388 2.94 22.32 61.63
CA ASP A 388 2.55 21.91 62.99
C ASP A 388 3.76 21.85 63.92
N GLN A 389 4.89 21.29 63.45
CA GLN A 389 6.14 21.25 64.22
C GLN A 389 6.67 22.65 64.52
N ASN A 390 6.63 23.56 63.54
CA ASN A 390 7.03 24.96 63.75
C ASN A 390 6.10 25.67 64.75
N ALA A 391 4.78 25.43 64.70
CA ALA A 391 3.84 25.97 65.65
C ALA A 391 4.09 25.45 67.08
N MET A 392 4.43 24.16 67.23
CA MET A 392 4.81 23.58 68.51
C MET A 392 6.10 24.18 69.06
N LEU A 393 7.14 24.31 68.24
CA LEU A 393 8.41 24.94 68.65
C LEU A 393 8.22 26.40 69.04
N GLN A 394 7.35 27.14 68.34
CA GLN A 394 7.00 28.51 68.71
C GLN A 394 6.25 28.57 70.04
N ALA A 395 5.36 27.61 70.32
CA ALA A 395 4.68 27.50 71.61
C ALA A 395 5.64 27.12 72.76
N GLU A 396 6.60 26.23 72.51
CA GLU A 396 7.66 25.85 73.45
C GLU A 396 8.59 27.04 73.75
N LEU A 397 9.02 27.77 72.73
CA LEU A 397 9.81 29.01 72.87
C LEU A 397 9.03 30.09 73.62
N ALA A 398 7.73 30.25 73.37
CA ALA A 398 6.88 31.18 74.13
C ALA A 398 6.73 30.75 75.60
N GLY A 399 6.67 29.43 75.86
CA GLY A 399 6.69 28.87 77.21
C GLY A 399 8.01 29.13 77.94
N LEU A 400 9.14 28.94 77.26
CA LEU A 400 10.49 29.20 77.77
C LEU A 400 10.76 30.71 77.98
N ASN A 401 10.22 31.57 77.12
CA ASN A 401 10.35 33.02 77.24
C ASN A 401 9.49 33.58 78.41
N ASN A 402 8.41 32.89 78.79
CA ASN A 402 7.59 33.24 79.95
C ASN A 402 8.05 32.60 81.27
N SER A 403 9.00 31.67 81.24
CA SER A 403 9.69 31.18 82.45
C SER A 403 10.89 32.07 82.79
N ASN A 404 10.65 33.09 83.61
CA ASN A 404 11.57 33.91 84.40
C ASN A 404 13.00 34.23 83.85
N PRO A 405 13.35 35.53 83.69
CA PRO A 405 14.67 35.97 83.24
C PRO A 405 15.66 35.99 84.40
N SER A 406 16.41 34.91 84.62
CA SER A 406 17.58 34.94 85.49
C SER A 406 18.61 33.88 85.11
N SER A 407 19.78 34.40 84.72
CA SER A 407 21.09 33.74 84.67
C SER A 407 21.22 32.48 83.82
N GLY A 408 21.69 32.66 82.59
CA GLY A 408 22.25 31.61 81.76
C GLY A 408 23.27 32.21 80.80
N SER A 409 24.38 32.67 81.36
CA SER A 409 25.57 33.08 80.62
C SER A 409 25.99 31.93 79.70
N LEU A 410 25.69 32.04 78.40
CA LEU A 410 26.35 31.23 77.37
C LEU A 410 27.86 31.37 77.62
N ASP A 411 28.51 30.27 77.98
CA ASP A 411 29.95 30.23 78.19
C ASP A 411 30.65 30.36 76.83
N ARG A 412 30.77 31.61 76.38
CA ARG A 412 31.34 31.97 75.08
C ARG A 412 32.80 31.52 74.98
N ALA A 413 33.50 31.29 76.09
CA ALA A 413 34.86 30.78 76.09
C ALA A 413 34.91 29.32 75.62
N ALA A 414 34.03 28.44 76.13
CA ALA A 414 33.94 27.05 75.71
C ALA A 414 33.50 26.89 74.23
N VAL A 415 32.64 27.79 73.74
CA VAL A 415 32.24 27.82 72.31
C VAL A 415 33.37 28.32 71.42
N ILE A 416 34.16 29.31 71.85
CA ILE A 416 35.32 29.80 71.10
C ILE A 416 36.43 28.74 71.05
N GLU A 417 36.66 28.00 72.15
CA GLU A 417 37.67 26.94 72.24
C GLU A 417 37.31 25.71 71.38
N ALA A 418 36.03 25.31 71.37
CA ALA A 418 35.55 24.27 70.47
C ALA A 418 35.60 24.69 68.98
N MET A 419 35.40 25.98 68.68
CA MET A 419 35.55 26.50 67.32
C MET A 419 37.00 26.71 66.90
N SER A 420 37.94 26.99 67.82
CA SER A 420 39.36 27.15 67.48
C SER A 420 40.06 25.80 67.30
N ALA A 421 39.68 24.77 68.07
CA ALA A 421 40.24 23.42 67.96
C ALA A 421 39.88 22.70 66.65
N ASN A 422 38.83 23.14 65.96
CA ASN A 422 38.34 22.54 64.72
C ASN A 422 38.55 23.44 63.48
N ARG A 423 39.38 24.48 63.59
CA ARG A 423 39.79 25.31 62.44
C ARG A 423 40.86 24.57 61.65
N ALA A 424 40.55 24.25 60.39
CA ALA A 424 41.57 23.86 59.42
C ALA A 424 42.61 25.00 59.32
N ASP A 425 43.90 24.65 59.37
CA ASP A 425 44.99 25.61 59.22
C ASP A 425 45.00 26.14 57.78
N ALA A 426 44.30 27.25 57.58
CA ALA A 426 44.15 27.87 56.27
C ALA A 426 45.49 28.27 55.65
N ALA A 427 46.52 28.55 56.46
CA ALA A 427 47.85 28.88 55.97
C ALA A 427 48.53 27.64 55.38
N ALA A 428 48.47 26.50 56.07
CA ALA A 428 49.03 25.23 55.58
C ALA A 428 48.34 24.77 54.27
N VAL A 429 47.02 24.89 54.18
CA VAL A 429 46.25 24.56 52.96
C VAL A 429 46.64 25.49 51.79
N LEU A 430 46.82 26.79 52.05
CA LEU A 430 47.25 27.74 51.02
C LEU A 430 48.66 27.48 50.52
N ASP A 431 49.59 27.14 51.41
CA ASP A 431 50.98 26.82 51.04
C ASP A 431 51.04 25.57 50.15
N GLU A 432 50.26 24.53 50.48
CA GLU A 432 50.19 23.31 49.69
C GLU A 432 49.52 23.53 48.32
N LEU A 433 48.44 24.32 48.28
CA LEU A 433 47.82 24.76 47.03
C LEU A 433 48.79 25.52 46.12
N GLN A 434 49.59 26.42 46.69
CA GLN A 434 50.59 27.18 45.94
C GLN A 434 51.75 26.29 45.45
N ALA A 435 52.23 25.36 46.28
CA ALA A 435 53.32 24.45 45.93
C ALA A 435 52.97 23.55 44.73
N GLY A 436 51.70 23.17 44.58
CA GLY A 436 51.22 22.36 43.47
C GLY A 436 51.07 23.10 42.13
N LEU A 437 51.19 24.43 42.09
CA LEU A 437 50.89 25.22 40.90
C LEU A 437 51.88 24.94 39.75
N PRO A 438 51.40 24.61 38.54
CA PRO A 438 52.26 24.47 37.37
C PRO A 438 52.80 25.84 36.92
N TYR A 439 53.89 25.81 36.15
CA TYR A 439 54.53 27.04 35.66
C TYR A 439 53.54 27.95 34.90
N GLY A 440 53.39 29.18 35.37
CA GLY A 440 52.46 30.17 34.81
C GLY A 440 51.00 30.01 35.24
N GLY A 441 50.70 29.10 36.18
CA GLY A 441 49.39 28.99 36.84
C GLY A 441 49.21 30.09 37.90
N VAL A 442 48.06 30.78 37.88
CA VAL A 442 47.73 31.81 38.87
C VAL A 442 46.35 31.52 39.47
N ILE A 443 46.29 31.41 40.79
CA ILE A 443 45.02 31.31 41.51
C ILE A 443 44.35 32.68 41.51
N ARG A 444 43.07 32.72 41.09
CA ARG A 444 42.25 33.94 41.05
C ARG A 444 41.33 34.03 42.25
N ASP A 445 40.61 32.95 42.50
CA ASP A 445 39.63 32.89 43.58
C ASP A 445 39.75 31.55 44.30
N ILE A 446 39.63 31.61 45.63
CA ILE A 446 39.50 30.46 46.51
C ILE A 446 38.25 30.70 47.34
N ASN A 447 37.28 29.80 47.26
CA ASN A 447 36.09 29.85 48.07
C ASN A 447 35.97 28.57 48.90
N TYR A 448 35.73 28.73 50.19
CA TYR A 448 35.65 27.63 51.15
C TYR A 448 34.24 27.53 51.70
N SER A 449 33.63 26.35 51.60
CA SER A 449 32.31 26.06 52.17
C SER A 449 32.46 25.38 53.54
N TYR A 450 31.53 25.69 54.46
CA TYR A 450 31.47 25.10 55.80
C TYR A 450 31.36 23.56 55.79
N HIS A 451 30.99 22.94 54.67
CA HIS A 451 30.89 21.49 54.51
C HIS A 451 32.18 20.82 54.01
N GLY A 452 33.32 21.52 54.02
CA GLY A 452 34.60 20.93 53.65
C GLY A 452 34.83 20.85 52.14
N GLU A 453 34.27 21.79 51.36
CA GLU A 453 34.56 21.89 49.92
C GLU A 453 35.37 23.15 49.63
N ILE A 454 36.40 23.04 48.78
CA ILE A 454 37.11 24.18 48.19
C ILE A 454 36.73 24.31 46.71
N ALA A 455 36.22 25.47 46.33
CA ALA A 455 36.11 25.87 44.94
C ALA A 455 37.29 26.78 44.58
N LEU A 456 38.06 26.39 43.56
CA LEU A 456 39.24 27.11 43.11
C LEU A 456 39.06 27.59 41.67
N SER A 457 39.35 28.85 41.38
CA SER A 457 39.42 29.38 40.02
C SER A 457 40.88 29.70 39.68
N LEU A 458 41.42 29.03 38.66
CA LEU A 458 42.82 29.19 38.24
C LEU A 458 42.91 29.56 36.77
N ASN A 459 43.89 30.41 36.48
CA ASN A 459 44.27 30.81 35.15
C ASN A 459 45.56 30.11 34.72
N PHE A 460 45.57 29.51 33.54
CA PHE A 460 46.71 28.79 32.97
C PHE A 460 47.11 29.33 31.60
N THR A 461 48.37 29.19 31.26
CA THR A 461 48.94 29.53 29.94
C THR A 461 48.64 28.46 28.88
N ALA A 462 48.48 27.20 29.28
CA ALA A 462 48.17 26.05 28.44
C ALA A 462 47.07 25.16 29.05
N MET A 463 46.27 24.51 28.20
CA MET A 463 45.18 23.63 28.64
C MET A 463 45.70 22.43 29.46
N GLU A 464 46.85 21.87 29.08
CA GLU A 464 47.46 20.71 29.75
C GLU A 464 47.77 20.97 31.24
N HIS A 465 48.17 22.19 31.57
CA HIS A 465 48.48 22.58 32.95
C HIS A 465 47.27 22.43 33.88
N SER A 466 46.04 22.52 33.35
CA SER A 466 44.83 22.30 34.14
C SER A 466 44.68 20.84 34.61
N THR A 467 45.12 19.89 33.79
CA THR A 467 45.04 18.46 34.13
C THR A 467 46.18 18.04 35.04
N ILE A 468 47.38 18.61 34.84
CA ILE A 468 48.51 18.44 35.76
C ILE A 468 48.13 18.93 37.14
N TYR A 469 47.55 20.14 37.24
CA TYR A 469 47.12 20.69 38.52
C TYR A 469 45.99 19.88 39.16
N LEU A 470 45.03 19.37 38.38
CA LEU A 470 44.02 18.44 38.90
C LEU A 470 44.64 17.21 39.57
N THR A 471 45.72 16.69 38.97
CA THR A 471 46.44 15.53 39.49
C THR A 471 47.15 15.88 40.79
N ALA A 472 47.83 17.03 40.85
CA ALA A 472 48.44 17.54 42.07
C ALA A 472 47.40 17.73 43.19
N LEU A 473 46.24 18.34 42.89
CA LEU A 473 45.13 18.54 43.84
C LEU A 473 44.62 17.22 44.44
N ARG A 474 44.65 16.11 43.70
CA ARG A 474 44.22 14.79 44.23
C ARG A 474 45.25 14.14 45.15
N GLN A 475 46.49 14.62 45.14
CA GLN A 475 47.58 14.08 45.95
C GLN A 475 47.85 14.92 47.20
N MET A 476 47.17 16.06 47.36
CA MET A 476 47.34 16.93 48.53
C MET A 476 46.78 16.30 49.79
N SER A 477 47.42 16.56 50.92
CA SER A 477 47.14 15.94 52.21
C SER A 477 45.68 16.14 52.67
N PHE A 478 45.09 17.30 52.38
CA PHE A 478 43.72 17.64 52.75
C PHE A 478 42.65 17.13 51.76
N SER A 479 43.06 16.61 50.60
CA SER A 479 42.15 16.32 49.49
C SER A 479 41.70 14.86 49.49
N LYS A 480 40.40 14.63 49.61
CA LYS A 480 39.79 13.30 49.42
C LYS A 480 39.49 13.03 47.95
N GLY A 481 39.24 14.09 47.19
CA GLY A 481 38.98 14.02 45.76
C GLY A 481 38.92 15.42 45.14
N ALA A 482 39.32 15.51 43.87
CA ALA A 482 39.22 16.76 43.11
C ALA A 482 38.68 16.52 41.70
N SER A 483 37.90 17.47 41.20
CA SER A 483 37.30 17.47 39.87
C SER A 483 37.36 18.85 39.22
N ILE A 484 37.47 18.90 37.89
CA ILE A 484 37.28 20.14 37.12
C ILE A 484 35.78 20.29 36.83
N GLN A 485 35.20 21.38 37.29
CA GLN A 485 33.79 21.73 37.08
C GLN A 485 33.59 22.47 35.75
N LYS A 486 34.54 23.33 35.39
CA LYS A 486 34.48 24.14 34.17
C LYS A 486 35.87 24.44 33.66
N LEU A 487 36.08 24.37 32.35
CA LEU A 487 37.31 24.78 31.68
C LEU A 487 36.92 25.66 30.50
N THR A 488 37.41 26.90 30.48
CA THR A 488 37.06 27.90 29.45
C THR A 488 38.34 28.44 28.83
N GLU A 489 38.38 28.53 27.49
CA GLU A 489 39.43 29.23 26.76
C GLU A 489 39.02 30.70 26.59
N GLY A 490 39.89 31.62 27.00
CA GLY A 490 39.67 33.05 26.89
C GLY A 490 39.97 33.54 25.48
N THR A 491 39.00 34.21 24.85
CA THR A 491 39.19 34.89 23.57
C THR A 491 40.14 36.08 23.76
N GLN A 492 41.29 36.07 23.07
CA GLN A 492 42.31 37.11 23.13
C GLN A 492 41.71 38.48 22.82
N ASN A 493 41.59 39.38 23.80
CA ASN A 493 41.61 40.80 23.53
C ASN A 493 42.12 41.63 24.73
N THR A 494 43.17 42.39 24.44
CA THR A 494 43.69 43.58 25.16
C THR A 494 44.18 43.40 26.60
N GLY A 495 45.51 43.33 26.75
CA GLY A 495 46.23 43.73 27.96
C GLY A 495 47.03 42.62 28.65
N ASN A 496 48.27 42.40 28.21
CA ASN A 496 49.39 41.74 28.92
C ASN A 496 49.14 40.50 29.81
N SER A 497 48.05 39.74 29.59
CA SER A 497 47.75 38.51 30.34
C SER A 497 48.25 37.29 29.57
N ILE A 498 49.26 36.62 30.14
CA ILE A 498 49.89 35.41 29.57
C ILE A 498 48.96 34.19 29.73
N ALA A 499 47.93 34.26 30.58
CA ALA A 499 46.98 33.17 30.81
C ALA A 499 45.87 33.14 29.74
N LYS A 500 45.69 31.97 29.11
CA LYS A 500 44.74 31.72 28.03
C LYS A 500 43.54 30.86 28.45
N TYR A 501 43.65 30.11 29.55
CA TYR A 501 42.60 29.19 30.01
C TYR A 501 42.23 29.50 31.45
N THR A 502 40.94 29.42 31.78
CA THR A 502 40.43 29.49 33.15
C THR A 502 39.77 28.16 33.48
N ALA A 503 40.23 27.52 34.54
CA ALA A 503 39.65 26.28 35.05
C ALA A 503 39.10 26.49 36.47
N VAL A 504 37.90 25.97 36.71
CA VAL A 504 37.24 25.95 38.01
C VAL A 504 37.28 24.53 38.55
N TYR A 505 37.87 24.34 39.72
CA TYR A 505 37.99 23.06 40.41
C TYR A 505 37.04 23.01 41.60
N ARG A 506 36.53 21.83 41.90
CA ARG A 506 35.94 21.47 43.19
C ARG A 506 36.83 20.43 43.85
N VAL A 507 37.26 20.72 45.07
CA VAL A 507 38.06 19.82 45.92
C VAL A 507 37.24 19.49 47.15
N ASP A 508 36.98 18.21 47.34
CA ASP A 508 36.28 17.68 48.50
C ASP A 508 37.33 17.37 49.58
N MET A 509 37.29 18.06 50.72
CA MET A 509 38.25 17.89 51.81
C MET A 509 37.93 16.66 52.65
N ALA A 510 38.98 16.04 53.19
CA ALA A 510 38.84 15.05 54.26
C ALA A 510 38.37 15.72 55.57
N PRO A 511 37.50 15.07 56.38
CA PRO A 511 37.09 15.60 57.67
C PRO A 511 38.30 15.73 58.63
N VAL A 512 38.35 16.83 59.39
CA VAL A 512 39.47 17.22 60.28
C VAL A 512 39.88 16.12 61.28
N ALA A 513 38.98 15.19 61.62
CA ALA A 513 39.25 14.06 62.50
C ALA A 513 40.22 12.99 61.91
N GLU A 514 40.32 12.88 60.58
CA GLU A 514 41.21 11.90 59.91
C GLU A 514 42.62 12.48 59.63
N LEU A 515 42.77 13.81 59.53
CA LEU A 515 44.05 14.48 59.26
C LEU A 515 45.06 14.41 60.42
N ASN A 516 44.61 14.13 61.64
CA ASN A 516 45.46 13.94 62.82
C ASN A 516 45.77 12.47 63.14
N ALA A 517 45.17 11.51 62.42
CA ALA A 517 45.35 10.08 62.68
C ALA A 517 46.61 9.49 62.03
N ASP A 518 47.09 10.08 60.92
CA ASP A 518 48.27 9.59 60.19
C ASP A 518 49.62 10.03 60.79
N ALA A 519 49.63 10.86 61.85
CA ALA A 519 50.84 11.22 62.58
C ALA A 519 51.18 10.25 63.74
N GLN A 520 50.32 9.27 64.04
CA GLN A 520 50.52 8.31 65.14
C GLN A 520 50.02 6.90 64.75
N ALA A 521 50.82 6.14 64.00
CA ALA A 521 50.72 4.68 63.99
C ALA A 521 52.10 4.03 63.71
N PRO A 522 52.63 3.19 64.63
CA PRO A 522 53.79 2.35 64.36
C PRO A 522 53.40 1.09 63.57
N ALA A 523 54.35 0.61 62.77
CA ALA A 523 54.29 -0.62 62.02
C ALA A 523 54.11 -1.86 62.93
N GLU A 524 53.24 -2.80 62.53
CA GLU A 524 53.52 -4.24 62.43
C GLU A 524 52.26 -5.07 62.13
N GLY A 525 52.46 -6.14 61.35
CA GLY A 525 51.73 -7.40 61.54
C GLY A 525 50.55 -7.67 60.61
N GLY A 526 50.82 -8.33 59.48
CA GLY A 526 49.79 -8.89 58.62
C GLY A 526 49.13 -10.14 59.20
N THR A 527 47.95 -10.47 58.68
CA THR A 527 47.51 -11.84 58.36
C THR A 527 46.28 -11.79 57.46
N ASP A 528 46.29 -12.63 56.44
CA ASP A 528 45.22 -12.90 55.50
C ASP A 528 43.94 -13.42 56.20
N SER A 529 42.76 -13.02 55.71
CA SER A 529 41.64 -13.96 55.57
C SER A 529 40.56 -13.47 54.61
N ASN A 530 40.34 -14.27 53.57
CA ASN A 530 39.13 -14.49 52.77
C ASN A 530 37.79 -13.94 53.32
N GLY A 531 36.96 -13.43 52.40
CA GLY A 531 35.54 -13.23 52.64
C GLY A 531 34.79 -12.70 51.43
N THR A 532 34.54 -13.56 50.44
CA THR A 532 33.51 -13.41 49.42
C THR A 532 32.13 -13.21 50.06
N ASN A 533 31.34 -12.25 49.59
CA ASN A 533 29.88 -12.39 49.53
C ASN A 533 29.26 -11.39 48.54
N GLN A 534 28.53 -11.99 47.59
CA GLN A 534 27.31 -11.57 46.89
C GLN A 534 27.10 -10.11 46.50
#